data_AF-A0A9D1DTE0-F1
#
_entry.id   AF-A0A9D1DTE0-F1
#
_cell.length_a   1.000
_cell.length_b   1.000
_cell.length_c   1.000
_cell.angle_alpha   90.00
_cell.angle_beta   90.00
_cell.angle_gamma   90.00
#
_symmetry.space_group_name_H-M   'P 1'
#
loop_
_entity.id
_entity.type
_entity.pdbx_description
1 polymer ?
#
loop_
_entity_poly.entity_id
_entity_poly.type
_entity_poly.pdbx_seq_one_letter_code
_entity_poly.pdbx_strand_id
1 'polypeptide(L)'
;MDLMENIKKFLESEEIKNLFEINGYNTMVIDNEIYLENKNKKTTEKMDILGDENNQNRIRFKGTNFAFSINVDENENLYLDHLLIGNVNKDEYDFIIRSEFIDGKNKITVKLVDDKNVKHIYKIREDSINIERQSIKDKAPKYQNKNYDIKDYAKQKDEYEHNHFYIFKDEDGNVKLSNQSQEFANNCLREFVILEKTYISITPYIEKRIPFLSSCINEASYLNVTPYEIKRTTEEPYKPFNKEIIKEETKIYKFTKNKNN
;
A
#
# COMPACT_ATOMS: atom_id res chain seq x y z
N MET A 1 -22.88 -14.30 13.63
CA MET A 1 -23.10 -13.70 12.30
C MET A 1 -22.32 -14.54 11.28
N ASP A 2 -22.71 -14.61 10.00
CA ASP A 2 -21.93 -15.34 8.99
C ASP A 2 -20.69 -14.52 8.61
N LEU A 3 -19.51 -15.13 8.67
CA LEU A 3 -18.24 -14.46 8.37
C LEU A 3 -18.22 -13.90 6.95
N MET A 4 -18.79 -14.61 5.97
CA MET A 4 -18.84 -14.15 4.59
C MET A 4 -19.76 -12.94 4.42
N GLU A 5 -20.85 -12.88 5.18
CA GLU A 5 -21.74 -11.71 5.21
C GLU A 5 -21.02 -10.48 5.81
N ASN A 6 -20.19 -10.67 6.83
CA ASN A 6 -19.38 -9.58 7.39
C ASN A 6 -18.32 -9.10 6.39
N ILE A 7 -17.62 -10.02 5.73
CA ILE A 7 -16.65 -9.69 4.69
C ILE A 7 -17.33 -8.91 3.57
N LYS A 8 -18.51 -9.36 3.13
CA LYS A 8 -19.29 -8.66 2.12
C LYS A 8 -19.62 -7.23 2.54
N LYS A 9 -20.18 -7.04 3.75
CA LYS A 9 -20.47 -5.69 4.28
C LYS A 9 -19.23 -4.81 4.38
N PHE A 10 -18.09 -5.36 4.78
CA PHE A 10 -16.82 -4.65 4.83
C PHE A 10 -16.38 -4.19 3.43
N LEU A 11 -16.34 -5.09 2.47
CA LEU A 11 -15.97 -4.79 1.07
C LEU A 11 -16.97 -3.86 0.39
N GLU A 12 -18.23 -3.90 0.81
CA GLU A 12 -19.29 -3.04 0.28
C GLU A 12 -19.39 -1.67 0.95
N SER A 13 -18.67 -1.45 2.05
CA SER A 13 -18.63 -0.16 2.73
C SER A 13 -18.04 0.91 1.81
N GLU A 14 -18.62 2.11 1.86
CA GLU A 14 -18.25 3.22 0.98
C GLU A 14 -16.76 3.55 1.07
N GLU A 15 -16.21 3.55 2.29
CA GLU A 15 -14.79 3.81 2.51
C GLU A 15 -13.89 2.79 1.82
N ILE A 16 -14.18 1.48 1.98
CA ILE A 16 -13.36 0.42 1.39
C ILE A 16 -13.53 0.39 -0.13
N LYS A 17 -14.75 0.57 -0.64
CA LYS A 17 -14.97 0.73 -2.08
C LYS A 17 -14.12 1.87 -2.64
N ASN A 18 -14.21 3.07 -2.07
CA ASN A 18 -13.45 4.23 -2.55
C ASN A 18 -11.93 3.99 -2.51
N LEU A 19 -11.43 3.30 -1.47
CA LEU A 19 -10.02 2.94 -1.38
C LEU A 19 -9.59 2.03 -2.54
N PHE A 20 -10.39 1.04 -2.90
CA PHE A 20 -10.08 0.11 -4.00
C PHE A 20 -10.28 0.76 -5.38
N GLU A 21 -11.40 1.47 -5.58
CA GLU A 21 -11.80 2.04 -6.89
C GLU A 21 -10.77 3.03 -7.43
N ILE A 22 -10.27 3.93 -6.57
CA ILE A 22 -9.26 4.93 -6.95
C ILE A 22 -7.91 4.29 -7.26
N ASN A 23 -7.66 3.09 -6.74
CA ASN A 23 -6.51 2.29 -7.15
C ASN A 23 -6.72 1.56 -8.49
N GLY A 24 -7.88 1.73 -9.13
CA GLY A 24 -8.25 1.13 -10.41
C GLY A 24 -8.96 -0.22 -10.27
N TYR A 25 -9.41 -0.57 -9.06
CA TYR A 25 -9.93 -1.89 -8.73
C TYR A 25 -11.32 -1.86 -8.08
N ASN A 26 -12.15 -2.82 -8.40
CA ASN A 26 -13.47 -3.00 -7.80
C ASN A 26 -13.58 -4.39 -7.19
N THR A 27 -14.01 -4.48 -5.94
CA THR A 27 -14.34 -5.76 -5.30
C THR A 27 -15.77 -6.16 -5.60
N MET A 28 -15.99 -7.42 -5.94
CA MET A 28 -17.31 -8.01 -6.15
C MET A 28 -17.42 -9.28 -5.30
N VAL A 29 -18.59 -9.51 -4.70
CA VAL A 29 -18.89 -10.74 -3.97
C VAL A 29 -20.05 -11.44 -4.65
N ILE A 30 -19.80 -12.63 -5.21
CA ILE A 30 -20.79 -13.42 -5.98
C ILE A 30 -20.76 -14.84 -5.42
N ASP A 31 -21.89 -15.35 -4.94
CA ASP A 31 -22.01 -16.73 -4.44
C ASP A 31 -20.92 -17.15 -3.41
N ASN A 32 -20.59 -16.25 -2.48
CA ASN A 32 -19.52 -16.38 -1.48
C ASN A 32 -18.09 -16.45 -2.04
N GLU A 33 -17.91 -16.12 -3.31
CA GLU A 33 -16.61 -15.91 -3.93
C GLU A 33 -16.33 -14.42 -4.03
N ILE A 34 -15.06 -14.06 -3.90
CA ILE A 34 -14.61 -12.68 -3.99
C ILE A 34 -13.83 -12.53 -5.29
N TYR A 35 -14.23 -11.53 -6.05
CA TYR A 35 -13.62 -11.16 -7.32
C TYR A 35 -13.08 -9.75 -7.23
N LEU A 36 -11.99 -9.51 -7.95
CA LEU A 36 -11.45 -8.19 -8.15
C LEU A 36 -11.42 -7.85 -9.63
N GLU A 37 -12.13 -6.78 -10.01
CA GLU A 37 -12.10 -6.23 -11.36
C GLU A 37 -11.07 -5.10 -11.43
N ASN A 38 -10.15 -5.16 -12.38
CA ASN A 38 -9.34 -4.00 -12.79
C ASN A 38 -10.05 -3.30 -13.95
N LYS A 39 -10.67 -2.14 -13.68
CA LYS A 39 -11.43 -1.38 -14.68
C LYS A 39 -10.56 -0.92 -15.85
N ASN A 40 -9.31 -0.55 -15.56
CA ASN A 40 -8.38 -0.04 -16.57
C ASN A 40 -7.95 -1.13 -17.56
N LYS A 41 -7.73 -2.34 -17.07
CA LYS A 41 -7.31 -3.49 -17.89
C LYS A 41 -8.49 -4.36 -18.37
N LYS A 42 -9.71 -4.11 -17.88
CA LYS A 42 -10.92 -4.91 -18.15
C LYS A 42 -10.72 -6.39 -17.83
N THR A 43 -10.01 -6.67 -16.74
CA THR A 43 -9.74 -8.03 -16.25
C THR A 43 -10.44 -8.25 -14.93
N THR A 44 -11.02 -9.43 -14.75
CA THR A 44 -11.58 -9.88 -13.47
C THR A 44 -10.82 -11.10 -13.00
N GLU A 45 -10.44 -11.09 -11.74
CA GLU A 45 -9.70 -12.15 -11.08
C GLU A 45 -10.50 -12.67 -9.89
N LYS A 46 -10.57 -14.00 -9.73
CA LYS A 46 -11.07 -14.62 -8.49
C LYS A 46 -9.96 -14.59 -7.45
N MET A 47 -10.27 -14.16 -6.24
CA MET A 47 -9.34 -14.08 -5.13
C MET A 47 -9.36 -15.38 -4.32
N ASP A 48 -8.19 -15.90 -3.98
CA ASP A 48 -8.05 -16.98 -3.00
C ASP A 48 -8.27 -16.43 -1.60
N ILE A 49 -9.13 -17.09 -0.80
CA ILE A 49 -9.38 -16.75 0.60
C ILE A 49 -8.61 -17.71 1.49
N LEU A 50 -7.64 -17.19 2.23
CA LEU A 50 -6.72 -17.97 3.05
C LEU A 50 -6.78 -17.51 4.51
N GLY A 51 -6.78 -18.46 5.44
CA GLY A 51 -6.48 -18.17 6.84
C GLY A 51 -5.00 -17.84 7.02
N ASP A 52 -4.66 -17.12 8.08
CA ASP A 52 -3.27 -16.85 8.45
C ASP A 52 -2.83 -17.78 9.59
N GLU A 53 -1.85 -18.64 9.32
CA GLU A 53 -1.34 -19.61 10.29
C GLU A 53 -0.73 -18.94 11.53
N ASN A 54 -0.19 -17.73 11.37
CA ASN A 54 0.47 -16.99 12.45
C ASN A 54 -0.46 -15.99 13.16
N ASN A 55 -1.66 -15.76 12.61
CA ASN A 55 -2.64 -14.84 13.18
C ASN A 55 -4.06 -15.33 12.86
N GLN A 56 -4.68 -16.03 13.80
CA GLN A 56 -6.02 -16.60 13.61
C GLN A 56 -7.11 -15.55 13.38
N ASN A 57 -6.85 -14.28 13.70
CA ASN A 57 -7.78 -13.18 13.47
C ASN A 57 -7.61 -12.53 12.10
N ARG A 58 -6.67 -12.99 11.28
CA ARG A 58 -6.38 -12.42 9.96
C ARG A 58 -6.86 -13.32 8.84
N ILE A 59 -7.54 -12.72 7.88
CA ILE A 59 -7.99 -13.35 6.64
C ILE A 59 -7.27 -12.68 5.48
N ARG A 60 -6.64 -13.50 4.63
CA ARG A 60 -5.86 -13.05 3.48
C ARG A 60 -6.63 -13.32 2.20
N PHE A 61 -6.61 -12.35 1.30
CA PHE A 61 -7.19 -12.43 -0.03
C PHE A 61 -6.07 -12.27 -1.04
N LYS A 62 -5.79 -13.32 -1.81
CA LYS A 62 -4.65 -13.36 -2.72
C LYS A 62 -5.12 -13.47 -4.17
N GLY A 63 -4.69 -12.53 -4.99
CA GLY A 63 -4.72 -12.62 -6.44
C GLY A 63 -3.30 -12.57 -7.02
N THR A 64 -3.20 -12.23 -8.30
CA THR A 64 -2.00 -12.26 -9.12
C THR A 64 -1.32 -10.91 -9.10
N ASN A 65 -2.11 -9.84 -9.23
CA ASN A 65 -1.63 -8.45 -9.28
C ASN A 65 -2.05 -7.62 -8.05
N PHE A 66 -2.73 -8.27 -7.12
CA PHE A 66 -3.37 -7.62 -6.00
C PHE A 66 -3.54 -8.59 -4.84
N ALA A 67 -3.27 -8.14 -3.63
CA ALA A 67 -3.55 -8.91 -2.43
C ALA A 67 -3.95 -7.95 -1.31
N PHE A 68 -4.83 -8.39 -0.43
CA PHE A 68 -5.14 -7.63 0.78
C PHE A 68 -5.41 -8.59 1.93
N SER A 69 -5.41 -8.07 3.14
CA SER A 69 -5.89 -8.82 4.30
C SER A 69 -6.72 -7.94 5.19
N ILE A 70 -7.63 -8.59 5.90
CA ILE A 70 -8.43 -7.98 6.94
C ILE A 70 -8.13 -8.68 8.24
N ASN A 71 -8.17 -7.93 9.34
CA ASN A 71 -8.19 -8.49 10.68
C ASN A 71 -9.60 -8.39 11.25
N VAL A 72 -9.88 -9.28 12.19
CA VAL A 72 -11.11 -9.30 13.00
C VAL A 72 -10.74 -8.93 14.42
N ASP A 73 -11.38 -7.90 14.98
CA ASP A 73 -11.20 -7.57 16.40
C ASP A 73 -12.05 -8.45 17.32
N GLU A 74 -11.92 -8.23 18.64
CA GLU A 74 -12.69 -8.97 19.67
C GLU A 74 -14.21 -8.75 19.57
N ASN A 75 -14.65 -7.69 18.89
CA ASN A 75 -16.04 -7.31 18.68
C ASN A 75 -16.56 -7.75 17.29
N GLU A 76 -15.84 -8.64 16.59
CA GLU A 76 -16.13 -9.08 15.23
C GLU A 76 -16.10 -7.96 14.17
N ASN A 77 -15.51 -6.80 14.46
CA ASN A 77 -15.32 -5.74 13.47
C ASN A 77 -14.16 -6.08 12.55
N LEU A 78 -14.36 -5.83 11.26
CA LEU A 78 -13.35 -6.03 10.23
C LEU A 78 -12.64 -4.73 9.92
N TYR A 79 -11.31 -4.79 9.85
CA TYR A 79 -10.49 -3.67 9.42
C TYR A 79 -9.42 -4.15 8.46
N LEU A 80 -9.05 -3.28 7.51
CA LEU A 80 -7.95 -3.54 6.59
C LEU A 80 -6.65 -3.66 7.39
N ASP A 81 -5.96 -4.78 7.27
CA ASP A 81 -4.61 -4.98 7.81
C ASP A 81 -3.57 -4.43 6.83
N HIS A 82 -3.66 -4.87 5.58
CA HIS A 82 -2.86 -4.31 4.50
C HIS A 82 -3.50 -4.54 3.14
N LEU A 83 -3.04 -3.75 2.18
CA LEU A 83 -3.37 -3.83 0.76
C LEU A 83 -2.08 -3.69 -0.05
N LEU A 84 -1.86 -4.62 -0.97
CA LEU A 84 -0.70 -4.73 -1.84
C LEU A 84 -1.17 -4.70 -3.29
N ILE A 85 -0.49 -3.91 -4.11
CA ILE A 85 -0.67 -3.86 -5.55
C ILE A 85 0.70 -4.11 -6.19
N GLY A 86 0.72 -4.86 -7.29
CA GLY A 86 1.92 -5.31 -7.97
C GLY A 86 1.91 -6.82 -8.19
N ASN A 87 3.01 -7.40 -8.63
CA ASN A 87 3.11 -8.83 -8.90
C ASN A 87 3.22 -9.64 -7.60
N VAL A 88 2.07 -10.10 -7.09
CA VAL A 88 1.94 -10.87 -5.85
C VAL A 88 2.69 -12.20 -5.95
N ASN A 89 2.73 -12.82 -7.13
CA ASN A 89 3.40 -14.11 -7.31
C ASN A 89 4.92 -14.01 -7.23
N LYS A 90 5.47 -12.82 -7.45
CA LYS A 90 6.91 -12.54 -7.35
C LYS A 90 7.29 -11.72 -6.11
N ASP A 91 6.34 -11.38 -5.26
CA ASP A 91 6.51 -10.44 -4.15
C ASP A 91 7.07 -9.07 -4.58
N GLU A 92 6.70 -8.62 -5.78
CA GLU A 92 7.12 -7.34 -6.36
C GLU A 92 5.96 -6.36 -6.30
N TYR A 93 5.98 -5.44 -5.34
CA TYR A 93 4.88 -4.50 -5.09
C TYR A 93 5.26 -3.07 -5.45
N ASP A 94 4.44 -2.42 -6.27
CA ASP A 94 4.55 -0.99 -6.59
C ASP A 94 3.83 -0.12 -5.55
N PHE A 95 2.87 -0.71 -4.83
CA PHE A 95 2.11 -0.03 -3.79
C PHE A 95 1.76 -0.95 -2.62
N ILE A 96 1.93 -0.43 -1.41
CA ILE A 96 1.59 -1.09 -0.15
C ILE A 96 0.97 -0.06 0.78
N ILE A 97 -0.17 -0.38 1.38
CA ILE A 97 -0.66 0.26 2.60
C ILE A 97 -0.80 -0.80 3.68
N ARG A 98 -0.36 -0.49 4.90
CA ARG A 98 -0.50 -1.34 6.09
C ARG A 98 -1.00 -0.51 7.25
N SER A 99 -2.07 -0.96 7.88
CA SER A 99 -2.68 -0.36 9.06
C SER A 99 -2.39 -1.24 10.27
N GLU A 100 -1.83 -0.64 11.31
CA GLU A 100 -1.45 -1.31 12.55
C GLU A 100 -2.06 -0.54 13.72
N PHE A 101 -2.56 -1.27 14.71
CA PHE A 101 -2.99 -0.71 15.99
C PHE A 101 -2.00 -1.18 17.05
N ILE A 102 -1.16 -0.25 17.55
CA ILE A 102 -0.06 -0.55 18.46
C ILE A 102 -0.21 0.34 19.68
N ASP A 103 -0.27 -0.25 20.87
CA ASP A 103 -0.36 0.46 22.16
C ASP A 103 -1.52 1.48 22.21
N GLY A 104 -2.68 1.10 21.67
CA GLY A 104 -3.86 1.97 21.64
C GLY A 104 -3.83 3.06 20.56
N LYS A 105 -2.82 3.07 19.68
CA LYS A 105 -2.62 4.10 18.67
C LYS A 105 -2.60 3.54 17.26
N ASN A 106 -3.15 4.31 16.33
CA ASN A 106 -3.06 3.98 14.91
C ASN A 106 -1.67 4.29 14.35
N LYS A 107 -1.15 3.36 13.55
CA LYS A 107 0.03 3.55 12.72
C LYS A 107 -0.30 3.07 11.32
N ILE A 108 -0.11 3.93 10.32
CA ILE A 108 -0.29 3.56 8.92
C ILE A 108 1.05 3.71 8.21
N THR A 109 1.44 2.67 7.46
CA THR A 109 2.60 2.70 6.58
C THR A 109 2.14 2.65 5.14
N VAL A 110 2.52 3.64 4.34
CA VAL A 110 2.34 3.64 2.89
C VAL A 110 3.70 3.49 2.22
N LYS A 111 3.82 2.59 1.25
CA LYS A 111 4.98 2.47 0.38
C LYS A 111 4.51 2.57 -1.06
N LEU A 112 5.16 3.40 -1.85
CA LEU A 112 4.89 3.52 -3.28
C LEU A 112 6.22 3.64 -4.03
N VAL A 113 6.23 3.16 -5.27
CA VAL A 113 7.37 3.29 -6.19
C VAL A 113 6.92 4.15 -7.37
N ASP A 114 7.67 5.21 -7.66
CA ASP A 114 7.39 6.10 -8.80
C ASP A 114 8.01 5.58 -10.12
N ASP A 115 7.67 6.24 -11.23
CA ASP A 115 8.18 5.89 -12.58
C ASP A 115 9.68 6.10 -12.76
N LYS A 116 10.34 6.77 -11.82
CA LYS A 116 11.79 6.97 -11.78
C LYS A 116 12.46 5.98 -10.84
N ASN A 117 11.77 4.89 -10.46
CA ASN A 117 12.23 3.89 -9.51
C ASN A 117 12.64 4.48 -8.16
N VAL A 118 11.97 5.56 -7.75
CA VAL A 118 12.11 6.12 -6.42
C VAL A 118 11.05 5.50 -5.53
N LYS A 119 11.50 4.91 -4.43
CA LYS A 119 10.61 4.38 -3.41
C LYS A 119 10.34 5.44 -2.35
N HIS A 120 9.07 5.74 -2.14
CA HIS A 120 8.60 6.64 -1.10
C HIS A 120 7.94 5.81 0.01
N ILE A 121 8.32 6.05 1.26
CA ILE A 121 7.84 5.31 2.42
C ILE A 121 7.34 6.32 3.46
N TYR A 122 6.04 6.34 3.70
CA TYR A 122 5.39 7.17 4.69
C TYR A 122 5.06 6.32 5.91
N LYS A 123 5.60 6.66 7.08
CA LYS A 123 5.28 6.05 8.37
C LYS A 123 4.51 7.09 9.17
N ILE A 124 3.20 6.96 9.19
CA ILE A 124 2.25 7.94 9.72
C ILE A 124 1.73 7.44 11.07
N ARG A 125 1.84 8.27 12.09
CA ARG A 125 1.39 8.06 13.47
C ARG A 125 0.57 9.27 13.93
N GLU A 126 -0.12 9.13 15.04
CA GLU A 126 -0.97 10.19 15.61
C GLU A 126 -0.24 11.48 15.96
N ASP A 127 1.05 11.40 16.25
CA ASP A 127 1.89 12.50 16.70
C ASP A 127 3.05 12.82 15.74
N SER A 128 3.27 11.99 14.72
CA SER A 128 4.48 12.06 13.92
C SER A 128 4.32 11.40 12.55
N ILE A 129 5.03 11.96 11.57
CA ILE A 129 5.15 11.40 10.22
C ILE A 129 6.63 11.35 9.86
N ASN A 130 7.11 10.17 9.49
CA ASN A 130 8.44 9.97 8.91
C ASN A 130 8.29 9.58 7.45
N ILE A 131 8.95 10.31 6.57
CA ILE A 131 8.96 10.07 5.13
C ILE A 131 10.38 9.70 4.73
N GLU A 132 10.54 8.56 4.08
CA GLU A 132 11.80 8.07 3.57
C GLU A 132 11.71 7.93 2.05
N ARG A 133 12.63 8.56 1.34
CA ARG A 133 12.78 8.49 -0.11
C ARG A 133 14.06 7.75 -0.44
N GLN A 134 13.95 6.66 -1.19
CA GLN A 134 15.07 5.84 -1.65
C GLN A 134 15.12 5.88 -3.18
N SER A 135 16.10 6.58 -3.74
CA SER A 135 16.32 6.57 -5.19
C SER A 135 17.21 5.39 -5.56
N ILE A 136 16.73 4.52 -6.45
CA ILE A 136 17.56 3.49 -7.07
C ILE A 136 18.36 4.18 -8.17
N LYS A 137 19.68 4.33 -8.01
CA LYS A 137 20.51 4.82 -9.12
C LYS A 137 20.52 3.76 -10.22
N ASP A 138 20.05 4.13 -11.41
CA ASP A 138 20.22 3.28 -12.60
C ASP A 138 21.70 2.94 -12.76
N LYS A 139 21.99 1.66 -13.03
CA LYS A 139 23.33 1.24 -13.43
C LYS A 139 23.74 2.10 -14.62
N ALA A 140 24.84 2.86 -14.50
CA ALA A 140 25.45 3.52 -15.65
C ALA A 140 25.54 2.51 -16.81
N PRO A 141 25.18 2.88 -18.05
CA PRO A 141 25.25 1.95 -19.17
C PRO A 141 26.67 1.41 -19.27
N LYS A 142 26.83 0.09 -19.04
CA LYS A 142 28.13 -0.56 -19.14
C LYS A 142 28.58 -0.49 -20.59
N TYR A 143 29.64 0.28 -20.86
CA TYR A 143 30.38 0.15 -22.11
C TYR A 143 30.82 -1.31 -22.26
N GLN A 144 30.30 -2.00 -23.28
CA GLN A 144 30.74 -3.33 -23.65
C GLN A 144 32.15 -3.25 -24.25
N ASN A 145 33.17 -3.31 -23.42
CA ASN A 145 34.51 -3.67 -23.87
C ASN A 145 34.73 -5.16 -23.61
N LYS A 146 34.92 -5.92 -24.69
CA LYS A 146 34.78 -7.39 -24.80
C LYS A 146 35.85 -8.25 -24.10
N ASN A 147 36.72 -7.70 -23.24
CA ASN A 147 37.91 -8.42 -22.79
C ASN A 147 38.16 -8.40 -21.28
N TYR A 148 37.21 -8.80 -20.43
CA TYR A 148 37.56 -9.17 -19.05
C TYR A 148 36.75 -10.38 -18.53
N ASP A 149 37.50 -11.32 -17.95
CA ASP A 149 37.06 -12.60 -17.40
C ASP A 149 35.97 -12.45 -16.32
N ILE A 150 34.93 -13.28 -16.47
CA ILE A 150 33.72 -13.30 -15.64
C ILE A 150 34.01 -14.11 -14.36
N LYS A 151 34.83 -13.58 -13.45
CA LYS A 151 35.00 -14.20 -12.11
C LYS A 151 34.97 -13.24 -10.90
N ASP A 152 34.85 -11.93 -11.09
CA ASP A 152 34.66 -10.96 -10.00
C ASP A 152 33.23 -10.38 -9.90
N TYR A 153 32.23 -11.07 -10.47
CA TYR A 153 30.84 -10.61 -10.51
C TYR A 153 30.05 -10.86 -9.19
N ALA A 154 30.70 -10.70 -8.05
CA ALA A 154 30.03 -10.78 -6.74
C ALA A 154 30.39 -9.57 -5.88
N LYS A 155 29.34 -8.80 -5.51
CA LYS A 155 29.31 -7.63 -4.62
C LYS A 155 29.60 -6.27 -5.26
N GLN A 156 28.69 -5.78 -6.11
CA GLN A 156 28.47 -4.33 -6.20
C GLN A 156 27.08 -4.07 -5.60
N LYS A 157 27.07 -3.50 -4.39
CA LYS A 157 25.84 -3.06 -3.72
C LYS A 157 25.29 -1.88 -4.50
N ASP A 158 24.00 -1.90 -4.82
CA ASP A 158 23.32 -0.74 -5.41
C ASP A 158 23.53 0.48 -4.48
N GLU A 159 23.96 1.61 -5.03
CA GLU A 159 24.08 2.87 -4.28
C GLU A 159 22.69 3.53 -4.22
N TYR A 160 22.12 3.60 -3.02
CA TYR A 160 20.86 4.28 -2.77
C TYR A 160 21.11 5.69 -2.23
N GLU A 161 20.41 6.68 -2.78
CA GLU A 161 20.30 7.99 -2.13
C GLU A 161 19.09 7.95 -1.18
N HIS A 162 19.35 8.16 0.12
CA HIS A 162 18.32 8.15 1.17
C HIS A 162 18.07 9.56 1.66
N ASN A 163 16.84 10.05 1.47
CA ASN A 163 16.35 11.28 2.10
C ASN A 163 15.33 10.92 3.18
N HIS A 164 15.45 11.52 4.36
CA HIS A 164 14.56 11.29 5.49
C HIS A 164 13.97 12.61 5.96
N PHE A 165 12.65 12.66 6.03
CA PHE A 165 11.90 13.82 6.50
C PHE A 165 11.10 13.45 7.74
N TYR A 166 11.15 14.30 8.77
CA TYR A 166 10.45 14.08 10.03
C TYR A 166 9.57 15.28 10.36
N ILE A 167 8.30 14.97 10.64
CA ILE A 167 7.29 15.92 11.09
C ILE A 167 6.68 15.40 12.38
N PHE A 168 6.38 16.30 13.29
CA PHE A 168 5.75 15.98 14.56
C PHE A 168 4.75 17.06 14.97
N LYS A 169 3.84 16.65 15.85
CA LYS A 169 2.88 17.52 16.52
C LYS A 169 3.54 18.13 17.76
N ASP A 170 3.52 19.46 17.90
CA ASP A 170 3.98 20.10 19.13
C ASP A 170 2.95 19.99 20.28
N GLU A 171 3.31 20.54 21.44
CA GLU A 171 2.46 20.51 22.64
C GLU A 171 1.11 21.22 22.43
N ASP A 172 1.09 22.24 21.58
CA ASP A 172 -0.11 23.00 21.21
C ASP A 172 -0.92 22.32 20.09
N GLY A 173 -0.38 21.24 19.53
CA GLY A 173 -1.00 20.48 18.46
C GLY A 173 -0.71 20.96 17.04
N ASN A 174 0.20 21.90 16.87
CA ASN A 174 0.63 22.43 15.58
C ASN A 174 1.67 21.53 14.91
N VAL A 175 1.77 21.66 13.58
CA VAL A 175 2.75 20.93 12.78
C VAL A 175 4.14 21.55 12.98
N LYS A 176 5.14 20.71 13.30
CA LYS A 176 6.55 21.08 13.34
C LYS A 176 7.36 20.17 12.44
N LEU A 177 8.17 20.78 11.59
CA LEU A 177 9.19 20.10 10.79
C LEU A 177 10.49 20.01 11.60
N SER A 178 11.21 18.89 11.49
CA SER A 178 12.56 18.80 12.05
C SER A 178 13.48 19.83 11.37
N ASN A 179 13.85 20.90 12.09
CA ASN A 179 14.60 22.03 11.56
C ASN A 179 15.96 21.62 10.97
N GLN A 180 16.09 21.66 9.64
CA GLN A 180 17.38 21.48 8.93
C GLN A 180 17.62 22.58 7.87
N SER A 181 16.62 22.94 7.06
CA SER A 181 16.66 24.09 6.11
C SER A 181 15.28 24.37 5.49
N GLN A 182 15.09 25.53 4.83
CA GLN A 182 13.87 25.81 4.04
C GLN A 182 13.69 24.82 2.87
N GLU A 183 14.79 24.40 2.25
CA GLU A 183 14.77 23.40 1.18
C GLU A 183 14.27 22.05 1.70
N PHE A 184 14.71 21.64 2.87
CA PHE A 184 14.24 20.42 3.54
C PHE A 184 12.74 20.48 3.83
N ALA A 185 12.26 21.60 4.36
CA ALA A 185 10.84 21.83 4.60
C ALA A 185 10.03 21.73 3.29
N ASN A 186 10.49 22.39 2.22
CA ASN A 186 9.83 22.33 0.92
C ASN A 186 9.81 20.90 0.35
N ASN A 187 10.90 20.15 0.45
CA ASN A 187 10.97 18.77 -0.03
C ASN A 187 10.07 17.84 0.78
N CYS A 188 9.99 18.03 2.10
CA CYS A 188 9.07 17.27 2.94
C CYS A 188 7.60 17.53 2.55
N LEU A 189 7.23 18.79 2.30
CA LEU A 189 5.86 19.15 1.96
C LEU A 189 5.45 18.69 0.56
N ARG A 190 6.40 18.62 -0.39
CA ARG A 190 6.18 17.98 -1.71
C ARG A 190 5.70 16.54 -1.61
N GLU A 191 6.18 15.80 -0.61
CA GLU A 191 5.81 14.38 -0.44
C GLU A 191 4.33 14.22 -0.09
N PHE A 192 3.72 15.13 0.68
CA PHE A 192 2.27 15.09 0.91
C PHE A 192 1.47 15.39 -0.35
N VAL A 193 1.94 16.35 -1.14
CA VAL A 193 1.30 16.66 -2.44
C VAL A 193 1.42 15.47 -3.39
N ILE A 194 2.54 14.76 -3.39
CA ILE A 194 2.72 13.51 -4.15
C ILE A 194 1.72 12.45 -3.67
N LEU A 195 1.65 12.21 -2.36
CA LEU A 195 0.74 11.22 -1.77
C LEU A 195 -0.72 11.53 -2.15
N GLU A 196 -1.14 12.78 -2.05
CA GLU A 196 -2.50 13.24 -2.36
C GLU A 196 -2.82 13.18 -3.87
N LYS A 197 -1.90 13.62 -4.73
CA LYS A 197 -2.13 13.61 -6.19
C LYS A 197 -2.09 12.20 -6.78
N THR A 198 -1.16 11.36 -6.35
CA THR A 198 -0.98 10.02 -6.92
C THR A 198 -2.00 9.03 -6.34
N TYR A 199 -2.50 9.26 -5.12
CA TYR A 199 -3.42 8.37 -4.43
C TYR A 199 -4.50 9.11 -3.63
N ILE A 200 -5.34 9.86 -4.34
CA ILE A 200 -6.36 10.76 -3.76
C ILE A 200 -7.38 10.10 -2.81
N SER A 201 -7.55 8.77 -2.81
CA SER A 201 -8.39 8.04 -1.84
C SER A 201 -7.69 7.68 -0.54
N ILE A 202 -6.36 7.62 -0.56
CA ILE A 202 -5.59 7.11 0.57
C ILE A 202 -5.56 8.16 1.67
N THR A 203 -5.43 9.43 1.30
CA THR A 203 -5.41 10.53 2.27
C THR A 203 -6.70 10.55 3.11
N PRO A 204 -7.93 10.57 2.55
CA PRO A 204 -9.15 10.45 3.35
C PRO A 204 -9.24 9.20 4.23
N TYR A 205 -8.78 8.05 3.72
CA TYR A 205 -8.76 6.80 4.50
C TYR A 205 -7.85 6.91 5.72
N ILE A 206 -6.68 7.52 5.56
CA ILE A 206 -5.71 7.73 6.65
C ILE A 206 -6.20 8.81 7.61
N GLU A 207 -6.72 9.93 7.13
CA GLU A 207 -7.16 11.07 7.95
C GLU A 207 -8.25 10.71 8.95
N LYS A 208 -9.20 9.83 8.55
CA LYS A 208 -10.22 9.29 9.45
C LYS A 208 -9.63 8.53 10.65
N ARG A 209 -8.43 7.96 10.50
CA ARG A 209 -7.74 7.16 11.53
C ARG A 209 -6.64 7.95 12.24
N ILE A 210 -5.99 8.85 11.51
CA ILE A 210 -4.87 9.69 11.96
C ILE A 210 -5.11 11.12 11.43
N PRO A 211 -5.89 11.94 12.15
CA PRO A 211 -6.24 13.31 11.71
C PRO A 211 -5.04 14.25 11.53
N PHE A 212 -3.90 13.93 12.16
CA PHE A 212 -2.66 14.70 12.03
C PHE A 212 -2.18 14.81 10.58
N LEU A 213 -2.52 13.84 9.72
CA LEU A 213 -2.18 13.92 8.30
C LEU A 213 -2.83 15.13 7.60
N SER A 214 -4.10 15.45 7.92
CA SER A 214 -4.79 16.61 7.35
C SER A 214 -4.08 17.92 7.68
N SER A 215 -3.60 18.07 8.91
CA SER A 215 -2.82 19.24 9.32
C SER A 215 -1.56 19.38 8.48
N CYS A 216 -0.87 18.27 8.19
CA CYS A 216 0.35 18.27 7.38
C CYS A 216 0.08 18.58 5.89
N ILE A 217 -1.02 18.06 5.32
CA ILE A 217 -1.44 18.35 3.93
C ILE A 217 -1.83 19.83 3.80
N ASN A 218 -2.59 20.37 4.76
CA ASN A 218 -2.97 21.78 4.75
C ASN A 218 -1.74 22.70 4.77
N GLU A 219 -0.75 22.43 5.62
CA GLU A 219 0.52 23.17 5.63
C GLU A 219 1.24 23.10 4.27
N ALA A 220 1.20 21.95 3.60
CA ALA A 220 1.77 21.81 2.25
C ALA A 220 1.01 22.65 1.20
N SER A 221 -0.31 22.77 1.33
CA SER A 221 -1.17 23.49 0.36
C SER A 221 -0.93 25.00 0.32
N TYR A 222 -0.48 25.61 1.43
CA TYR A 222 -0.21 27.06 1.52
C TYR A 222 1.13 27.48 0.90
N LEU A 223 2.03 26.54 0.64
CA LEU A 223 3.28 26.83 -0.06
C LEU A 223 3.05 26.64 -1.56
N ASN A 224 3.41 27.65 -2.38
CA ASN A 224 3.40 27.59 -3.85
C ASN A 224 4.42 26.59 -4.39
N VAL A 225 4.25 25.30 -4.09
CA VAL A 225 5.15 24.24 -4.48
C VAL A 225 4.50 23.43 -5.59
N THR A 226 5.03 23.56 -6.80
CA THR A 226 4.64 22.69 -7.92
C THR A 226 5.30 21.33 -7.71
N PRO A 227 4.54 20.24 -7.48
CA PRO A 227 5.12 18.90 -7.42
C PRO A 227 5.55 18.47 -8.83
N TYR A 228 6.53 17.56 -8.92
CA TYR A 228 6.69 16.81 -10.16
C TYR A 228 5.53 15.81 -10.28
N GLU A 229 4.97 15.69 -11.49
CA GLU A 229 3.89 14.73 -11.75
C GLU A 229 4.50 13.33 -11.85
N ILE A 230 3.99 12.39 -11.05
CA ILE A 230 4.33 10.97 -11.18
C ILE A 230 3.35 10.37 -12.18
N LYS A 231 3.85 9.87 -13.31
CA LYS A 231 3.04 9.08 -14.23
C LYS A 231 3.17 7.62 -13.82
N ARG A 232 2.08 6.85 -13.80
CA ARG A 232 2.20 5.40 -13.59
C ARG A 232 2.81 4.77 -14.86
N THR A 233 3.94 4.10 -14.73
CA THR A 233 4.42 3.15 -15.76
C THR A 233 3.59 1.89 -15.67
N THR A 234 2.41 1.87 -16.28
CA THR A 234 1.74 0.61 -16.60
C THR A 234 2.45 -0.04 -17.79
N GLU A 235 3.72 -0.42 -17.64
CA GLU A 235 4.36 -1.32 -18.61
C GLU A 235 4.21 -2.77 -18.14
N GLU A 236 3.73 -3.60 -19.06
CA GLU A 236 3.31 -4.99 -18.85
C GLU A 236 4.43 -5.90 -18.31
N PRO A 237 4.06 -7.02 -17.67
CA PRO A 237 4.09 -8.23 -18.48
C PRO A 237 2.92 -9.15 -18.16
N TYR A 238 1.94 -9.29 -19.06
CA TYR A 238 1.23 -10.56 -19.15
C TYR A 238 0.55 -10.78 -20.51
N LYS A 239 0.98 -11.84 -21.21
CA LYS A 239 0.23 -12.43 -22.32
C LYS A 239 -1.06 -13.05 -21.78
N PRO A 240 -2.22 -12.85 -22.42
CA PRO A 240 -3.49 -13.38 -21.95
C PRO A 240 -3.44 -14.90 -21.80
N PHE A 241 -3.83 -15.41 -20.61
CA PHE A 241 -4.11 -16.82 -20.41
C PHE A 241 -5.50 -17.11 -20.96
N ASN A 242 -5.59 -18.04 -21.91
CA ASN A 242 -6.86 -18.53 -22.42
C ASN A 242 -7.56 -19.39 -21.36
N LYS A 243 -8.88 -19.17 -21.21
CA LYS A 243 -9.79 -19.86 -20.30
C LYS A 243 -9.72 -21.38 -20.46
N GLU A 244 -9.39 -22.07 -19.36
CA GLU A 244 -10.14 -23.25 -18.94
C GLU A 244 -10.58 -23.02 -17.50
N ILE A 245 -11.90 -22.93 -17.30
CA ILE A 245 -12.51 -22.82 -15.97
C ILE A 245 -12.38 -24.19 -15.32
N ILE A 246 -11.33 -24.39 -14.53
CA ILE A 246 -11.26 -25.54 -13.62
C ILE A 246 -12.11 -25.18 -12.40
N LYS A 247 -13.28 -25.81 -12.30
CA LYS A 247 -14.09 -25.78 -11.07
C LYS A 247 -13.39 -26.61 -10.01
N GLU A 248 -12.52 -25.97 -9.21
CA GLU A 248 -12.08 -26.57 -7.96
C GLU A 248 -12.95 -26.05 -6.80
N GLU A 249 -13.48 -27.00 -6.04
CA GLU A 249 -14.27 -26.74 -4.84
C GLU A 249 -13.43 -25.96 -3.83
N THR A 250 -13.89 -24.76 -3.49
CA THR A 250 -13.21 -23.88 -2.54
C THR A 250 -13.37 -24.46 -1.13
N LYS A 251 -12.27 -24.94 -0.54
CA LYS A 251 -12.23 -25.38 0.87
C LYS A 251 -12.26 -24.16 1.78
N ILE A 252 -13.45 -23.79 2.26
CA ILE A 252 -13.61 -22.85 3.38
C ILE A 252 -13.17 -23.59 4.66
N TYR A 253 -12.02 -23.22 5.22
CA TYR A 253 -11.57 -23.78 6.51
C TYR A 253 -12.45 -23.20 7.63
N LYS A 254 -13.04 -24.10 8.44
CA LYS A 254 -13.87 -23.73 9.60
C LYS A 254 -13.00 -23.02 10.65
N PHE A 255 -13.31 -21.76 10.94
CA PHE A 255 -12.84 -21.09 12.14
C PHE A 255 -13.40 -21.82 13.36
N THR A 256 -12.52 -22.31 14.23
CA THR A 256 -12.92 -22.87 15.52
C THR A 256 -13.12 -21.72 16.50
N LYS A 257 -14.36 -21.58 16.97
CA LYS A 257 -14.75 -20.64 18.01
C LYS A 257 -14.03 -21.04 19.29
N ASN A 258 -13.03 -20.28 19.74
CA ASN A 258 -12.53 -20.42 21.10
C ASN A 258 -13.60 -19.88 22.06
N LYS A 259 -14.51 -20.77 22.48
CA LYS A 259 -15.23 -20.60 23.74
C LYS A 259 -14.24 -20.92 24.86
N ASN A 260 -13.60 -19.89 25.42
CA ASN A 260 -13.04 -20.04 26.76
C ASN A 260 -14.09 -19.54 27.75
N ASN A 261 -14.52 -20.48 28.60
CA ASN A 261 -15.37 -20.30 29.76
C ASN A 261 -14.74 -19.35 30.79
#